data_AF-A0A126RY11-F1
#
_entry.id   AF-A0A126RY11-F1
#
_cell.length_a   1.000
_cell.length_b   1.000
_cell.length_c   1.000
_cell.angle_alpha   90.00
_cell.angle_beta   90.00
_cell.angle_gamma   90.00
#
_symmetry.space_group_name_H-M   'P 1'
#
loop_
_entity.id
_entity.type
_entity.pdbx_description
1 polymer ?
#
loop_
_entity_poly.entity_id
_entity_poly.type
_entity_poly.pdbx_seq_one_letter_code
_entity_poly.pdbx_strand_id
1 'polypeptide(L)'
;MPDPLDPAEFDAPPPADPGADYRVLLDAMRQAGADGIAQQSAALVQRIEQDARQRLEWGQRMGTAVDDLQRVAGQLQRVSAGIWWDRLKEWLSAALIGLGLIFAAALAYQWAKEPKIEQRLYGCTARWDAKTGKCKGDWVPLQARE
;
A
#
# COMPACT_ATOMS: atom_id res chain seq x y z
N MET A 1 75.26 10.82 -56.75
CA MET A 1 75.09 11.43 -55.42
C MET A 1 74.12 12.58 -55.65
N PRO A 2 72.84 12.49 -55.24
CA PRO A 2 71.89 13.58 -55.49
C PRO A 2 72.20 14.78 -54.57
N ASP A 3 72.09 15.97 -55.13
CA ASP A 3 72.41 17.27 -54.51
C ASP A 3 71.62 17.54 -53.22
N PRO A 4 72.17 18.37 -52.30
CA PRO A 4 71.44 18.82 -51.12
C PRO A 4 70.24 19.67 -51.52
N LEU A 5 69.08 19.38 -50.94
CA LEU A 5 67.82 20.12 -51.13
C LEU A 5 68.05 21.63 -50.96
N ASP A 6 67.73 22.39 -52.01
CA ASP A 6 67.83 23.84 -52.03
C ASP A 6 66.63 24.44 -51.24
N PRO A 7 66.86 25.12 -50.10
CA PRO A 7 65.81 25.72 -49.30
C PRO A 7 65.06 26.86 -50.01
N ALA A 8 65.51 27.29 -51.20
CA ALA A 8 64.78 28.23 -52.05
C ALA A 8 63.61 27.60 -52.85
N GLU A 9 63.49 26.26 -52.90
CA GLU A 9 62.38 25.57 -53.60
C GLU A 9 61.07 25.54 -52.79
N PHE A 10 61.14 25.84 -51.49
CA PHE A 10 59.95 26.02 -50.66
C PHE A 10 59.41 27.43 -50.85
N ASP A 11 58.41 27.59 -51.71
CA ASP A 11 57.65 28.83 -51.83
C ASP A 11 57.20 29.33 -50.44
N ALA A 12 57.47 30.61 -50.16
CA ALA A 12 57.06 31.23 -48.91
C ALA A 12 55.53 31.10 -48.73
N PRO A 13 55.03 30.75 -47.53
CA PRO A 13 53.60 30.68 -47.30
C PRO A 13 52.96 32.04 -47.65
N PRO A 14 51.79 32.04 -48.33
CA PRO A 14 51.18 33.29 -48.77
C PRO A 14 50.92 34.20 -47.56
N PRO A 15 51.19 35.52 -47.67
CA PRO A 15 50.88 36.48 -46.61
C PRO A 15 49.38 36.77 -46.61
N ALA A 16 48.58 35.82 -46.11
CA ALA A 16 47.21 36.07 -45.69
C ALA A 16 47.23 36.15 -44.16
N ASP A 17 46.83 37.29 -43.59
CA ASP A 17 46.72 37.48 -42.14
C ASP A 17 45.65 36.54 -41.59
N PRO A 18 46.01 35.36 -41.03
CA PRO A 18 45.05 34.30 -40.73
C PRO A 18 44.13 34.70 -39.58
N GLY A 19 44.55 35.68 -38.76
CA GLY A 19 43.79 36.17 -37.62
C GLY A 19 42.58 37.01 -38.02
N ALA A 20 42.62 37.68 -39.18
CA ALA A 20 41.50 38.48 -39.68
C ALA A 20 40.34 37.58 -40.13
N ASP A 21 40.64 36.56 -40.93
CA ASP A 21 39.66 35.57 -41.38
C ASP A 21 39.08 34.76 -40.21
N TYR A 22 39.91 34.44 -39.21
CA TYR A 22 39.46 33.73 -38.03
C TYR A 22 38.49 34.55 -37.16
N ARG A 23 38.72 35.86 -37.02
CA ARG A 23 37.81 36.75 -36.28
C ARG A 23 36.47 36.91 -36.98
N VAL A 24 36.48 37.04 -38.30
CA VAL A 24 35.25 37.10 -39.10
C VAL A 24 34.45 35.81 -38.96
N LEU A 25 35.12 34.65 -39.00
CA LEU A 25 34.47 33.36 -38.76
C LEU A 25 33.89 33.26 -37.33
N LEU A 26 34.63 33.72 -36.32
CA LEU A 26 34.21 33.66 -34.92
C LEU A 26 32.99 34.56 -34.65
N ASP A 27 32.98 35.78 -35.21
CA ASP A 27 31.84 36.69 -35.10
C ASP A 27 30.61 36.14 -35.85
N ALA A 28 30.81 35.55 -37.03
CA ALA A 28 29.73 34.87 -37.75
C ALA A 28 29.13 33.72 -36.95
N MET A 29 29.95 32.90 -36.28
CA MET A 29 29.45 31.82 -35.41
C MET A 29 28.76 32.37 -34.16
N ARG A 30 29.25 33.47 -33.59
CA ARG A 30 28.63 34.12 -32.43
C ARG A 30 27.24 34.66 -32.77
N GLN A 31 27.11 35.28 -33.94
CA GLN A 31 25.86 35.84 -34.42
C GLN A 31 24.87 34.75 -34.81
N ALA A 32 25.32 33.71 -35.51
CA ALA A 32 24.51 32.52 -35.80
C ALA A 32 24.02 31.82 -34.51
N GLY A 33 24.86 31.78 -33.47
CA GLY A 33 24.48 31.26 -32.16
C GLY A 33 23.41 32.11 -31.45
N ALA A 34 23.55 33.44 -31.51
CA ALA A 34 22.57 34.36 -30.94
C ALA A 34 21.21 34.26 -31.67
N ASP A 35 21.23 34.21 -32.99
CA ASP A 35 20.02 34.09 -33.82
C ASP A 35 19.33 32.72 -33.62
N GLY A 36 20.11 31.65 -33.46
CA GLY A 36 19.59 30.32 -33.13
C GLY A 36 18.90 30.26 -31.77
N ILE A 37 19.48 30.90 -30.74
CA ILE A 37 18.87 30.99 -29.41
C ILE A 37 17.62 31.90 -29.43
N ALA A 38 17.65 32.99 -30.19
CA ALA A 38 16.50 33.87 -30.36
C ALA A 38 15.31 33.14 -31.02
N GLN A 39 15.55 32.37 -32.08
CA GLN A 39 14.50 31.55 -32.70
C GLN A 39 13.98 30.45 -31.77
N GLN A 40 14.88 29.76 -31.05
CA GLN A 40 14.48 28.70 -30.13
C GLN A 40 13.67 29.24 -28.95
N SER A 41 14.07 30.39 -28.39
CA SER A 41 13.34 31.05 -27.31
C SER A 41 11.98 31.57 -27.76
N ALA A 42 11.88 32.16 -28.96
CA ALA A 42 10.59 32.60 -29.51
C ALA A 42 9.62 31.43 -29.73
N ALA A 43 10.11 30.30 -30.24
CA ALA A 43 9.32 29.08 -30.41
C ALA A 43 8.90 28.47 -29.05
N LEU A 44 9.77 28.53 -28.04
CA LEU A 44 9.47 28.06 -26.69
C LEU A 44 8.41 28.94 -26.01
N VAL A 45 8.53 30.27 -26.12
CA VAL A 45 7.55 31.23 -25.58
C VAL A 45 6.18 31.01 -26.20
N GLN A 46 6.10 30.80 -27.53
CA GLN A 46 4.83 30.47 -28.19
C GLN A 46 4.21 29.17 -27.66
N ARG A 47 5.02 28.14 -27.38
CA ARG A 47 4.52 26.89 -26.76
C ARG A 47 4.03 27.10 -25.33
N ILE A 48 4.75 27.87 -24.52
CA ILE A 48 4.38 28.17 -23.14
C ILE A 48 3.07 28.97 -23.09
N GLU A 49 2.87 29.93 -24.00
CA GLU A 49 1.61 30.68 -24.10
C GLU A 49 0.42 29.77 -24.47
N GLN A 50 0.63 28.80 -25.37
CA GLN A 50 -0.40 27.82 -25.73
C GLN A 50 -0.73 26.89 -24.56
N ASP A 51 0.30 26.41 -23.86
CA ASP A 51 0.14 25.56 -22.66
C ASP A 51 -0.55 26.31 -21.51
N ALA A 52 -0.24 27.60 -21.31
CA ALA A 52 -0.87 28.40 -20.28
C ALA A 52 -2.38 28.55 -20.53
N ARG A 53 -2.80 28.74 -21.78
CA ARG A 53 -4.22 28.80 -22.16
C ARG A 53 -4.92 27.47 -21.93
N GLN A 54 -4.32 26.35 -22.33
CA GLN A 54 -4.87 25.02 -22.06
C GLN A 54 -4.99 24.73 -20.56
N ARG A 55 -4.00 25.13 -19.76
CA ARG A 55 -4.04 24.94 -18.30
C ARG A 55 -5.12 25.78 -17.62
N LEU A 56 -5.41 26.99 -18.10
CA LEU A 56 -6.49 27.81 -17.58
C LEU A 56 -7.87 27.17 -17.85
N GLU A 57 -8.11 26.69 -19.07
CA GLU A 57 -9.36 26.01 -19.42
C GLU A 57 -9.54 24.67 -18.68
N TRP A 58 -8.44 23.95 -18.46
CA TRP A 58 -8.44 22.71 -17.69
C TRP A 58 -8.65 22.99 -16.19
N GLY A 59 -8.01 24.02 -15.65
CA GLY A 59 -8.15 24.45 -14.26
C GLY A 59 -9.58 24.87 -13.92
N GLN A 60 -10.26 25.59 -14.82
CA GLN A 60 -11.66 25.97 -14.61
C GLN A 60 -12.61 24.76 -14.60
N ARG A 61 -12.41 23.78 -15.50
CA ARG A 61 -13.20 22.54 -15.54
C ARG A 61 -12.94 21.63 -14.34
N MET A 62 -11.71 21.56 -13.86
CA MET A 62 -11.36 20.82 -12.65
C MET A 62 -11.94 21.46 -11.39
N GLY A 63 -11.94 22.80 -11.30
CA GLY A 63 -12.50 23.52 -10.16
C GLY A 63 -13.98 23.18 -9.94
N THR A 64 -14.79 23.26 -10.99
CA THR A 64 -16.23 22.94 -10.87
C THR A 64 -16.49 21.47 -10.56
N ALA A 65 -15.71 20.55 -11.14
CA ALA A 65 -15.83 19.12 -10.84
C ALA A 65 -15.45 18.79 -9.38
N VAL A 66 -14.41 19.45 -8.84
CA VAL A 66 -13.97 19.27 -7.46
C VAL A 66 -14.99 19.86 -6.48
N ASP A 67 -15.54 21.04 -6.78
CA ASP A 67 -16.58 21.67 -5.95
C ASP A 67 -17.85 20.80 -5.87
N ASP A 68 -18.25 20.20 -6.99
CA ASP A 68 -19.42 19.31 -7.03
C ASP A 68 -19.15 18.00 -6.28
N LEU A 69 -17.96 17.43 -6.41
CA LEU A 69 -17.54 16.27 -5.61
C LEU A 69 -17.49 16.57 -4.11
N GLN A 70 -16.98 17.73 -3.69
CA GLN A 70 -16.95 18.11 -2.27
C GLN A 70 -18.35 18.31 -1.71
N ARG A 71 -19.26 18.88 -2.51
CA ARG A 71 -20.66 19.06 -2.12
C ARG A 71 -21.39 17.73 -1.96
N VAL A 72 -21.17 16.80 -2.90
CA VAL A 72 -21.71 15.44 -2.86
C VAL A 72 -21.10 14.63 -1.72
N ALA A 73 -19.78 14.74 -1.47
CA ALA A 73 -19.11 14.11 -0.35
C ALA A 73 -19.64 14.61 1.01
N GLY A 74 -19.86 15.93 1.13
CA GLY A 74 -20.42 16.53 2.34
C GLY A 74 -21.87 16.11 2.62
N GLN A 75 -22.65 15.76 1.59
CA GLN A 75 -23.99 15.18 1.74
C GLN A 75 -23.93 13.67 2.02
N LEU A 76 -23.09 12.92 1.30
CA LEU A 76 -22.92 11.48 1.52
C LEU A 76 -22.42 11.19 2.92
N GLN A 77 -21.50 11.98 3.47
CA GLN A 77 -20.95 11.75 4.81
C GLN A 77 -21.97 11.96 5.93
N ARG A 78 -22.97 12.83 5.72
CA ARG A 78 -24.09 13.00 6.67
C ARG A 78 -25.11 11.86 6.57
N VAL A 79 -25.35 11.36 5.35
CA VAL A 79 -26.31 10.27 5.12
C VAL A 79 -25.71 8.91 5.47
N SER A 80 -24.41 8.70 5.21
CA SER A 80 -23.71 7.44 5.52
C SER A 80 -23.51 7.23 7.01
N ALA A 81 -23.25 8.30 7.77
CA ALA A 81 -23.08 8.24 9.21
C ALA A 81 -24.37 7.81 9.94
N GLY A 82 -25.56 8.08 9.38
CA GLY A 82 -26.82 7.61 9.94
C GLY A 82 -27.16 6.18 9.51
N ILE A 83 -27.24 5.94 8.20
CA ILE A 83 -27.77 4.69 7.64
C ILE A 83 -26.86 3.48 7.93
N TRP A 84 -25.53 3.66 7.87
CA TRP A 84 -24.61 2.56 8.14
C TRP A 84 -24.49 2.25 9.64
N TRP A 85 -24.64 3.26 10.51
CA TRP A 85 -24.49 3.09 11.96
C TRP A 85 -25.69 2.38 12.59
N ASP A 86 -26.91 2.70 12.15
CA ASP A 86 -28.11 1.98 12.58
C ASP A 86 -28.07 0.52 12.14
N ARG A 87 -27.65 0.27 10.88
CA ARG A 87 -27.53 -1.10 10.35
C ARG A 87 -26.44 -1.89 11.07
N LEU A 88 -25.28 -1.29 11.35
CA LEU A 88 -24.20 -1.92 12.10
C LEU A 88 -24.65 -2.34 13.51
N LYS A 89 -25.39 -1.45 14.20
CA LYS A 89 -25.92 -1.71 15.54
C LYS A 89 -26.94 -2.85 15.54
N GLU A 90 -27.79 -2.90 14.52
CA GLU A 90 -28.78 -3.98 14.35
C GLU A 90 -28.07 -5.34 14.17
N TRP A 91 -27.09 -5.45 13.26
CA TRP A 91 -26.32 -6.69 13.06
C TRP A 91 -25.51 -7.09 14.30
N LEU A 92 -24.93 -6.13 15.02
CA LEU A 92 -24.20 -6.39 16.26
C LEU A 92 -25.14 -6.97 17.33
N SER A 93 -26.33 -6.39 17.47
CA SER A 93 -27.32 -6.86 18.44
C SER A 93 -27.83 -8.27 18.09
N ALA A 94 -28.11 -8.52 16.80
CA ALA A 94 -28.53 -9.84 16.33
C ALA A 94 -27.44 -10.90 16.55
N ALA A 95 -26.17 -10.55 16.29
CA ALA A 95 -25.03 -11.42 16.54
C ALA A 95 -24.85 -11.74 18.03
N LEU A 96 -24.98 -10.74 18.91
CA LEU A 96 -24.88 -10.95 20.36
C LEU A 96 -26.03 -11.81 20.90
N ILE A 97 -27.26 -11.60 20.41
CA ILE A 97 -28.41 -12.43 20.77
C ILE A 97 -28.18 -13.87 20.30
N GLY A 98 -27.75 -14.07 19.05
CA GLY A 98 -27.43 -15.39 18.52
C GLY A 98 -26.34 -16.10 19.33
N LEU A 99 -25.26 -15.40 19.67
CA LEU A 99 -24.19 -15.93 20.50
C LEU A 99 -24.67 -16.29 21.91
N GLY A 100 -25.50 -15.44 22.52
CA GLY A 100 -26.11 -15.70 23.82
C GLY A 100 -26.99 -16.95 23.82
N LEU A 101 -27.79 -17.15 22.77
CA LEU A 101 -28.61 -18.37 22.60
C LEU A 101 -27.75 -19.62 22.43
N ILE A 102 -26.68 -19.56 21.63
CA ILE A 102 -25.74 -20.68 21.46
C ILE A 102 -25.07 -21.02 22.80
N PHE A 103 -24.65 -20.01 23.55
CA PHE A 103 -24.01 -20.21 24.86
C PHE A 103 -24.99 -20.80 25.87
N ALA A 104 -26.22 -20.29 25.93
CA ALA A 104 -27.27 -20.82 26.79
C ALA A 104 -27.62 -22.28 26.44
N ALA A 105 -27.70 -22.61 25.15
CA ALA A 105 -27.92 -23.98 24.69
C ALA A 105 -26.75 -24.91 25.04
N ALA A 106 -25.50 -24.43 24.88
CA ALA A 106 -24.31 -25.19 25.26
C ALA A 106 -24.24 -25.44 26.77
N LEU A 107 -24.57 -24.43 27.57
CA LEU A 107 -24.61 -24.54 29.03
C LEU A 107 -25.71 -25.51 29.45
N ALA A 108 -26.93 -25.38 28.90
CA ALA A 108 -28.02 -26.31 29.13
C ALA A 108 -27.66 -27.75 28.75
N TYR A 109 -26.94 -27.95 27.63
CA TYR A 109 -26.44 -29.25 27.22
C TYR A 109 -25.39 -29.81 28.20
N GLN A 110 -24.54 -28.95 28.76
CA GLN A 110 -23.56 -29.35 29.76
C GLN A 110 -24.22 -29.73 31.10
N TRP A 111 -25.28 -29.04 31.50
CA TRP A 111 -26.07 -29.41 32.70
C TRP A 111 -26.91 -30.67 32.47
N ALA A 112 -27.44 -30.88 31.26
CA ALA A 112 -28.19 -32.08 30.91
C ALA A 112 -27.29 -33.33 30.79
N LYS A 113 -26.01 -33.15 30.46
CA LYS A 113 -24.97 -34.16 30.69
C LYS A 113 -24.52 -34.08 32.15
N GLU A 114 -25.38 -34.47 33.08
CA GLU A 114 -24.93 -34.83 34.42
C GLU A 114 -23.68 -35.72 34.27
N PRO A 115 -22.57 -35.45 35.00
CA PRO A 115 -21.52 -36.44 35.08
C PRO A 115 -22.22 -37.65 35.72
N LYS A 116 -22.46 -38.71 34.94
CA LYS A 116 -22.70 -40.03 35.51
C LYS A 116 -21.48 -40.29 36.37
N ILE A 117 -21.59 -39.97 37.65
CA ILE A 117 -20.65 -40.43 38.65
C ILE A 117 -20.94 -41.93 38.67
N GLU A 118 -20.29 -42.68 37.80
CA GLU A 118 -20.11 -44.10 38.02
C GLU A 118 -19.32 -44.18 39.33
N GLN A 119 -20.05 -44.18 40.45
CA GLN A 119 -19.53 -44.65 41.72
C GLN A 119 -19.25 -46.13 41.51
N ARG A 120 -18.10 -46.43 40.91
CA ARG A 120 -17.52 -47.76 40.95
C ARG A 120 -17.16 -47.99 42.39
N LEU A 121 -18.10 -48.58 43.12
CA LEU A 121 -17.88 -49.07 44.47
C LEU A 121 -16.93 -50.26 44.32
N TYR A 122 -15.70 -50.13 44.80
CA TYR A 122 -14.75 -51.24 44.80
C TYR A 122 -14.87 -51.98 46.13
N GLY A 123 -15.14 -53.28 46.05
CA GLY A 123 -15.16 -54.19 47.18
C GLY A 123 -13.79 -54.82 47.36
N CYS A 124 -13.41 -55.04 48.62
CA CYS A 124 -12.27 -55.88 48.94
C CYS A 124 -12.71 -57.35 48.89
N THR A 125 -12.03 -58.18 48.11
CA THR A 125 -12.32 -59.63 48.04
C THR A 125 -12.02 -60.37 49.34
N ALA A 126 -11.13 -59.81 50.16
CA ALA A 126 -10.69 -60.37 51.43
C ALA A 126 -11.07 -59.46 52.61
N ARG A 127 -10.30 -59.51 53.69
CA ARG A 127 -10.55 -58.70 54.89
C ARG A 127 -10.07 -57.25 54.70
N TRP A 128 -10.96 -56.30 54.91
CA TRP A 128 -10.63 -54.88 55.03
C TRP A 128 -9.92 -54.60 56.35
N ASP A 129 -8.76 -53.95 56.28
CA ASP A 129 -8.03 -53.47 57.46
C ASP A 129 -8.34 -51.98 57.69
N ALA A 130 -9.21 -51.70 58.66
CA ALA A 130 -9.67 -50.35 58.96
C ALA A 130 -8.59 -49.44 59.57
N LYS A 131 -7.51 -50.00 60.14
CA LYS A 131 -6.43 -49.20 60.74
C LYS A 131 -5.44 -48.70 59.70
N THR A 132 -5.23 -49.46 58.63
CA THR A 132 -4.26 -49.13 57.57
C THR A 132 -4.90 -48.67 56.27
N GLY A 133 -6.23 -48.78 56.13
CA GLY A 133 -6.97 -48.35 54.95
C GLY A 133 -6.63 -49.17 53.69
N LYS A 134 -6.26 -50.44 53.85
CA LYS A 134 -5.85 -51.31 52.74
C LYS A 134 -6.67 -52.59 52.69
N CYS A 135 -7.00 -53.01 51.47
CA CYS A 135 -7.50 -54.34 51.19
C CYS A 135 -6.34 -55.33 51.19
N LYS A 136 -6.47 -56.46 51.90
CA LYS A 136 -5.45 -57.53 51.90
C LYS A 136 -5.48 -58.43 50.66
N GLY A 137 -6.49 -58.28 49.79
CA GLY A 137 -6.63 -58.99 48.53
C GLY A 137 -6.82 -58.02 47.36
N ASP A 138 -7.34 -58.52 46.24
CA ASP A 138 -7.57 -57.70 45.06
C ASP A 138 -8.84 -56.84 45.21
N TRP A 139 -8.77 -55.64 44.64
CA TRP A 139 -9.91 -54.73 44.51
C TRP A 139 -10.78 -55.16 43.33
N VAL A 140 -12.04 -55.48 43.60
CA VAL A 140 -12.99 -55.91 42.57
C VAL A 140 -14.16 -54.94 42.49
N PRO A 141 -14.61 -54.54 41.29
CA PRO A 141 -15.77 -53.66 41.15
C PRO A 141 -17.04 -54.37 41.65
N LEU A 142 -17.72 -53.78 42.63
CA LEU A 142 -19.06 -54.19 43.03
C LEU A 142 -20.05 -53.51 42.08
N GLN A 143 -20.87 -54.30 41.40
CA GLN A 143 -22.02 -53.77 40.69
C GLN A 143 -23.03 -53.31 41.75
N ALA A 144 -23.40 -52.03 41.72
CA ALA A 144 -24.51 -51.53 42.53
C ALA A 144 -25.76 -52.30 42.13
N ARG A 145 -26.33 -53.05 43.08
CA ARG A 145 -27.60 -53.74 42.89
C ARG A 145 -28.69 -52.66 42.97
N GLU A 146 -29.50 -52.52 41.91
CA GLU A 146 -30.76 -51.76 41.94
C GLU A 146 -31.67 -52.24 43.08
#